data_AF-A0A377M1S6-F1
#
_entry.id   AF-A0A377M1S6-F1
#
_cell.length_a   1.000
_cell.length_b   1.000
_cell.length_c   1.000
_cell.angle_alpha   90.00
_cell.angle_beta   90.00
_cell.angle_gamma   90.00
#
_symmetry.space_group_name_H-M   'P 1'
#
loop_
_entity.id
_entity.type
_entity.pdbx_description
1 polymer ?
#
loop_
_entity_poly.entity_id
_entity_poly.type
_entity_poly.pdbx_seq_one_letter_code
_entity_poly.pdbx_strand_id
1 'polypeptide(L)'
;MIVRPKQHWLQLIFVWHGSVLPKIYTRLLLNFLLSIAVILMLPWYTSLGIKFTVAPFSILGVAIAIFLGFRNNACYSRYVEARQLWGN
;
A
#
# COMPACT_ATOMS: atom_id res chain seq x y z
N MET A 1 16.95 6.45 -21.55
CA MET A 1 15.58 6.38 -20.99
C MET A 1 15.12 4.92 -20.97
N ILE A 2 14.69 4.36 -19.83
CA ILE A 2 14.09 3.02 -19.80
C ILE A 2 12.69 3.14 -20.39
N VAL A 3 12.58 2.99 -21.71
CA VAL A 3 11.30 2.89 -22.41
C VAL A 3 10.86 1.44 -22.32
N ARG A 4 9.93 1.14 -21.41
CA ARG A 4 9.33 -0.20 -21.37
C ARG A 4 8.22 -0.28 -22.44
N PRO A 5 8.12 -1.39 -23.20
CA PRO A 5 6.99 -1.60 -24.08
C PRO A 5 5.69 -1.61 -23.26
N LYS A 6 4.59 -1.12 -23.85
CA LYS A 6 3.27 -1.15 -23.20
C LYS A 6 2.85 -2.60 -22.97
N GLN A 7 2.88 -3.05 -21.73
CA GLN A 7 2.38 -4.35 -21.31
C GLN A 7 0.91 -4.24 -20.87
N HIS A 8 0.15 -5.33 -21.00
CA HIS A 8 -1.22 -5.38 -20.49
C HIS A 8 -1.22 -5.31 -18.96
N TRP A 9 -2.18 -4.60 -18.37
CA TRP A 9 -2.24 -4.39 -16.91
C TRP A 9 -2.26 -5.69 -16.10
N LEU A 10 -2.89 -6.75 -16.63
CA LEU A 10 -2.87 -8.09 -16.01
C LEU A 10 -1.45 -8.67 -15.90
N GLN A 11 -0.62 -8.50 -16.93
CA GLN A 11 0.75 -9.02 -16.90
C GLN A 11 1.59 -8.33 -15.83
N LEU A 12 1.33 -7.04 -15.57
CA LEU A 12 2.03 -6.26 -14.55
C LEU A 12 1.81 -6.77 -13.13
N ILE A 13 0.68 -7.42 -12.84
CA ILE A 13 0.38 -8.00 -11.51
C ILE A 13 1.35 -9.15 -11.18
N PHE A 14 1.81 -9.89 -12.19
CA PHE A 14 2.71 -11.03 -12.03
C PHE A 14 4.20 -10.67 -12.13
N VAL A 15 4.55 -9.40 -12.33
CA VAL A 15 5.95 -8.97 -12.43
C VAL A 15 6.59 -8.89 -11.05
N TRP A 16 7.61 -9.71 -10.84
CA TRP A 16 8.40 -9.70 -9.59
C TRP A 16 9.60 -8.73 -9.67
N HIS A 17 10.32 -8.73 -10.79
CA HIS A 17 11.53 -7.93 -10.97
C HIS A 17 11.20 -6.48 -11.31
N GLY A 18 11.58 -5.55 -10.42
CA GLY A 18 11.29 -4.12 -10.56
C GLY A 18 9.92 -3.69 -10.02
N SER A 19 9.16 -4.61 -9.39
CA SER A 19 7.94 -4.25 -8.68
C SER A 19 8.22 -3.80 -7.24
N VAL A 20 7.20 -3.22 -6.62
CA VAL A 20 7.25 -2.81 -5.21
C VAL A 20 7.02 -4.01 -4.28
N LEU A 21 6.52 -5.13 -4.81
CA LEU A 21 6.09 -6.30 -4.03
C LEU A 21 7.20 -6.86 -3.12
N PRO A 22 8.46 -7.06 -3.57
CA PRO A 22 9.53 -7.54 -2.69
C PRO A 22 9.83 -6.59 -1.52
N LYS A 23 9.57 -5.28 -1.67
CA LYS A 23 9.80 -4.28 -0.63
C LYS A 23 8.70 -4.26 0.44
N ILE A 24 7.49 -4.70 0.10
CA ILE A 24 6.33 -4.65 1.00
C ILE A 24 5.81 -6.02 1.44
N TYR A 25 6.32 -7.11 0.85
CA TYR A 25 5.84 -8.48 1.08
C TYR A 25 5.80 -8.84 2.57
N THR A 26 6.84 -8.51 3.34
CA THR A 26 6.89 -8.82 4.78
C THR A 26 5.78 -8.10 5.55
N ARG A 27 5.49 -6.84 5.22
CA ARG A 27 4.41 -6.06 5.86
C ARG A 27 3.04 -6.64 5.53
N LEU A 28 2.84 -7.07 4.27
CA LEU A 28 1.62 -7.74 3.84
C LEU A 28 1.45 -9.09 4.56
N LEU A 29 2.50 -9.89 4.66
CA LEU A 29 2.48 -11.18 5.36
C LEU A 29 2.15 -11.00 6.85
N LEU A 30 2.78 -10.03 7.52
CA LEU A 30 2.48 -9.74 8.93
C LEU A 30 1.03 -9.29 9.12
N ASN A 31 0.49 -8.45 8.24
CA ASN A 31 -0.91 -8.03 8.29
C ASN A 31 -1.87 -9.21 8.07
N PHE A 32 -1.54 -10.10 7.14
CA PHE A 32 -2.31 -11.32 6.87
C PHE A 32 -2.32 -12.26 8.09
N LEU A 33 -1.16 -12.52 8.68
CA LEU A 33 -1.06 -13.36 9.89
C LEU A 33 -1.81 -12.74 11.07
N LEU A 34 -1.72 -11.42 11.25
CA LEU A 34 -2.49 -10.71 12.27
C LEU A 34 -4.00 -10.87 12.05
N SER A 35 -4.47 -10.77 10.82
CA SER A 35 -5.89 -10.97 10.48
C SER A 35 -6.37 -12.37 10.87
N ILE A 36 -5.61 -13.42 10.55
CA ILE A 36 -5.91 -14.80 10.96
C ILE A 36 -5.96 -14.90 12.49
N ALA A 37 -4.97 -14.36 13.19
CA ALA A 37 -4.91 -14.40 14.65
C ALA A 37 -6.14 -13.75 15.30
N VAL A 38 -6.57 -12.58 14.80
CA VAL A 38 -7.76 -11.88 15.28
C VAL A 38 -9.03 -12.72 15.07
N ILE A 39 -9.19 -13.36 13.91
CA ILE A 39 -10.34 -14.23 13.62
C ILE A 39 -10.38 -15.41 14.59
N LEU A 40 -9.24 -16.04 14.88
CA LEU A 40 -9.16 -17.17 15.81
C LEU A 40 -9.45 -16.76 17.27
N MET A 41 -9.09 -15.53 17.65
CA MET A 41 -9.33 -14.97 18.99
C MET A 41 -10.75 -14.41 19.18
N LEU A 42 -11.53 -14.24 18.09
CA LEU A 42 -12.87 -13.65 18.13
C LEU A 42 -13.83 -14.31 19.15
N PRO A 43 -13.87 -15.65 19.32
CA PRO A 43 -14.76 -16.30 20.29
C PRO A 43 -14.44 -15.96 21.76
N TRP A 44 -13.18 -15.63 22.06
CA TRP A 44 -12.74 -15.23 23.41
C TRP A 44 -12.92 -13.74 23.63
N TYR A 45 -12.87 -12.96 22.54
CA TYR A 45 -13.10 -11.53 22.57
C TYR A 45 -14.56 -11.18 22.92
N THR A 46 -15.53 -11.94 22.41
CA THR A 46 -16.95 -11.72 22.69
C THR A 46 -17.31 -11.84 24.18
N SER A 47 -16.55 -12.61 24.98
CA SER A 47 -16.75 -12.69 26.43
C SER A 47 -16.16 -11.52 27.22
N LEU A 48 -15.25 -10.73 26.64
CA LEU A 48 -14.57 -9.61 27.31
C LEU A 48 -15.40 -8.32 27.33
N GLY A 49 -16.48 -8.22 26.54
CA GLY A 49 -17.39 -7.06 26.54
C GLY A 49 -16.82 -5.76 25.97
N ILE A 50 -15.56 -5.75 25.50
CA ILE A 50 -14.92 -4.59 24.87
C ILE A 50 -15.48 -4.45 23.44
N LYS A 51 -15.81 -3.22 23.03
CA LYS A 51 -16.30 -2.94 21.66
C LYS A 51 -15.25 -2.21 20.85
N PHE A 52 -14.67 -2.91 19.88
CA PHE A 52 -13.79 -2.30 18.89
C PHE A 52 -14.65 -1.73 17.75
N THR A 53 -14.55 -0.44 17.47
CA THR A 53 -15.30 0.21 16.39
C THR A 53 -14.38 0.56 15.24
N VAL A 54 -14.95 0.58 14.03
CA VAL A 54 -14.19 0.90 12.80
C VAL A 54 -14.03 2.42 12.61
N ALA A 55 -14.87 3.23 13.25
CA ALA A 55 -14.92 4.68 13.10
C ALA A 55 -13.56 5.40 13.22
N PRO A 56 -12.74 5.19 14.28
CA PRO A 56 -11.44 5.85 14.39
C PRO A 56 -10.46 5.44 13.26
N PHE A 57 -10.53 4.20 12.79
CA PHE A 57 -9.69 3.71 11.69
C PHE A 57 -10.08 4.32 10.35
N SER A 58 -11.37 4.53 10.11
CA SER A 58 -11.85 5.19 8.88
C SER A 58 -11.33 6.63 8.78
N ILE A 59 -11.42 7.41 9.86
CA ILE A 59 -10.95 8.80 9.89
C ILE A 59 -9.43 8.85 9.67
N LEU A 60 -8.69 7.98 10.37
CA LEU A 60 -7.25 7.86 10.24
C LEU A 60 -6.84 7.44 8.81
N GLY A 61 -7.57 6.49 8.21
CA GLY A 61 -7.35 6.04 6.83
C GLY A 61 -7.54 7.15 5.81
N VAL A 62 -8.60 7.96 5.95
CA VAL A 62 -8.85 9.12 5.09
C VAL A 62 -7.72 10.15 5.22
N ALA A 63 -7.30 10.47 6.45
CA ALA A 63 -6.20 11.40 6.68
C ALA A 63 -4.90 10.92 6.00
N ILE A 64 -4.53 9.65 6.18
CA ILE A 64 -3.34 9.06 5.55
C ILE A 64 -3.43 9.10 4.03
N ALA A 65 -4.59 8.77 3.45
CA ALA A 65 -4.79 8.78 2.00
C ALA A 65 -4.56 10.17 1.39
N ILE A 66 -5.08 11.22 2.04
CA ILE A 66 -4.91 12.62 1.60
C ILE A 66 -3.42 13.01 1.64
N PHE A 67 -2.73 12.78 2.77
CA PHE A 67 -1.31 13.10 2.90
C PHE A 67 -0.44 12.32 1.91
N LEU A 68 -0.76 11.03 1.70
CA LEU A 68 -0.05 10.22 0.72
C LEU A 68 -0.28 10.73 -0.71
N GLY A 69 -1.48 11.23 -1.03
CA GLY A 69 -1.77 11.89 -2.30
C GLY A 69 -0.88 13.10 -2.54
N PHE A 70 -0.77 14.02 -1.57
CA PHE A 70 0.15 15.16 -1.66
C PHE A 70 1.60 14.73 -1.84
N ARG A 71 2.05 13.75 -1.04
CA ARG A 71 3.42 13.22 -1.13
C ARG A 71 3.71 12.60 -2.49
N ASN A 72 2.79 11.79 -3.01
CA ASN A 72 2.95 11.13 -4.31
C ASN A 72 3.01 12.15 -5.44
N ASN A 73 2.17 13.19 -5.42
CA ASN A 73 2.19 14.27 -6.40
C ASN A 73 3.54 15.00 -6.41
N ALA A 74 4.07 15.34 -5.23
CA ALA A 74 5.38 15.98 -5.11
C ALA A 74 6.53 15.08 -5.61
N CYS A 75 6.54 13.80 -5.23
CA CYS A 75 7.52 12.83 -5.70
C CYS A 75 7.45 12.62 -7.22
N TYR A 76 6.23 12.56 -7.78
CA TYR A 76 6.04 12.41 -9.21
C TYR A 76 6.53 13.62 -9.99
N SER A 77 6.25 14.84 -9.51
CA SER A 77 6.76 16.08 -10.11
C SER A 77 8.29 16.07 -10.19
N ARG A 78 8.99 15.74 -9.10
CA ARG A 78 10.46 15.62 -9.06
C ARG A 78 11.00 14.55 -10.01
N TYR A 79 10.30 13.43 -10.13
CA TYR A 79 10.68 12.37 -11.08
C TYR A 79 10.57 12.86 -12.53
N VAL A 80 9.54 13.64 -12.87
CA VAL A 80 9.37 14.22 -14.21
C VAL A 80 10.43 15.28 -14.48
N GLU A 81 10.69 16.18 -13.54
CA GLU A 81 11.73 17.21 -13.62
C GLU A 81 13.11 16.61 -13.93
N ALA A 82 13.52 15.58 -13.18
CA ALA A 82 14.80 14.90 -13.42
C ALA A 82 14.87 14.29 -14.83
N ARG A 83 13.76 13.77 -15.36
CA ARG A 83 13.70 13.24 -16.73
C ARG A 83 13.78 14.33 -17.80
N GLN A 84 13.19 15.49 -17.56
CA GLN A 84 13.30 16.64 -18.47
C GLN A 84 14.74 17.14 -18.53
N LEU A 85 15.42 17.25 -17.38
CA LEU A 85 16.82 17.67 -17.32
C LEU A 85 17.79 16.69 -18.00
N TRP A 86 17.55 15.38 -17.88
CA TRP A 86 18.38 14.35 -18.55
C TRP A 86 18.04 14.14 -20.04
N GLY A 87 16.90 14.66 -20.50
CA GLY A 87 16.44 14.54 -21.89
C GLY A 87 16.78 15.74 -22.78
N ASN A 88 17.33 16.81 -22.19
CA ASN A 88 17.94 17.93 -22.90
C ASN A 88 19.40 17.63 -23.26
#